data_AF-A0AA40GHC3-F1
#
_entry.id   AF-A0AA40GHC3-F1
#
_cell.length_a   1.000
_cell.length_b   1.000
_cell.length_c   1.000
_cell.angle_alpha   90.00
_cell.angle_beta   90.00
_cell.angle_gamma   90.00
#
_symmetry.space_group_name_H-M   'P 1'
#
loop_
_entity.id
_entity.type
_entity.pdbx_description
1 polymer ?
#
loop_
_entity_poly.entity_id
_entity_poly.type
_entity_poly.pdbx_seq_one_letter_code
_entity_poly.pdbx_strand_id
1 'polypeptide(L)' 'MGYEARDINGKYQTGFMIARGTIRGSSRCSTAKAFLRPAKSRQNLHVALEAHLTKILIDMLSRRAYGV' A
#
# COMPACT_ATOMS: atom_id res chain seq x y z
N MET A 1 -4.79 -36.11 -6.97
CA MET A 1 -4.07 -35.20 -6.05
C MET A 1 -5.04 -34.74 -4.97
N GLY A 2 -4.86 -35.18 -3.72
CA GLY A 2 -5.83 -35.00 -2.60
C GLY A 2 -5.63 -33.70 -1.81
N TYR A 3 -5.45 -32.57 -2.49
CA TYR A 3 -5.28 -31.28 -1.82
C TYR A 3 -6.62 -30.76 -1.30
N GLU A 4 -6.61 -30.17 -0.10
CA GLU A 4 -7.80 -29.61 0.53
C GLU A 4 -8.19 -28.25 -0.05
N ALA A 5 -9.48 -27.92 0.02
CA ALA A 5 -9.96 -26.57 -0.19
C ALA A 5 -9.64 -25.71 1.05
N ARG A 6 -8.94 -24.58 0.87
CA ARG A 6 -8.42 -23.77 1.99
C ARG A 6 -8.57 -22.26 1.75
N ASP A 7 -8.33 -21.47 2.79
CA ASP A 7 -8.19 -20.00 2.69
C ASP A 7 -6.76 -19.63 2.26
N ILE A 8 -6.65 -18.84 1.20
CA ILE A 8 -5.38 -18.31 0.68
C ILE A 8 -4.59 -17.49 1.70
N ASN A 9 -5.28 -16.83 2.64
CA ASN A 9 -4.64 -16.03 3.70
C ASN A 9 -4.44 -16.82 4.99
N GLY A 10 -4.79 -18.11 4.99
CA GLY A 10 -4.65 -18.99 6.15
C GLY A 10 -3.20 -19.41 6.40
N LYS A 11 -3.01 -20.18 7.48
CA LYS A 11 -1.69 -20.71 7.90
C LYS A 11 -0.99 -21.52 6.79
N TYR A 12 -1.76 -22.26 5.99
CA TYR A 12 -1.26 -23.13 4.93
C TYR A 12 -1.84 -22.69 3.59
N GLN A 13 -0.98 -22.28 2.66
CA GLN A 13 -1.36 -21.76 1.35
C GLN A 13 -1.44 -22.86 0.27
N THR A 14 -0.90 -24.05 0.54
CA THR A 14 -1.02 -25.19 -0.38
C THR A 14 -2.42 -25.79 -0.28
N GLY A 15 -3.15 -25.76 -1.40
CA GLY A 15 -4.52 -26.25 -1.50
C GLY A 15 -5.23 -25.71 -2.74
N PHE A 16 -6.50 -26.02 -2.87
CA PHE A 16 -7.39 -25.36 -3.83
C PHE A 16 -8.12 -24.19 -3.15
N MET A 17 -8.35 -23.10 -3.88
CA MET A 17 -8.95 -21.89 -3.31
C MET A 17 -9.48 -20.96 -4.40
N ILE A 18 -10.48 -20.15 -4.05
CA ILE A 18 -10.90 -19.00 -4.84
C ILE A 18 -10.07 -17.79 -4.40
N ALA A 19 -9.22 -17.27 -5.28
CA ALA A 19 -8.39 -16.12 -4.97
C ALA A 19 -9.25 -14.87 -4.77
N ARG A 20 -9.05 -14.16 -3.65
CA ARG A 20 -9.70 -12.87 -3.39
C ARG A 20 -8.86 -11.74 -3.99
N GLY A 21 -9.52 -10.84 -4.73
CA GLY A 21 -8.89 -9.64 -5.27
C GLY A 21 -9.06 -8.41 -4.37
N THR A 22 -8.21 -7.41 -4.55
CA THR A 22 -8.35 -6.08 -3.93
C THR A 22 -9.46 -5.27 -4.62
N ILE A 23 -10.72 -5.60 -4.33
CA ILE A 23 -11.91 -5.04 -4.99
C ILE A 23 -12.86 -4.46 -3.94
N ARG A 24 -13.42 -3.26 -4.20
CA ARG A 24 -14.45 -2.64 -3.36
C ARG A 24 -15.52 -1.97 -4.23
N GLY A 25 -16.73 -2.53 -4.23
CA GLY A 25 -17.85 -2.08 -5.06
C GLY A 25 -17.54 -2.26 -6.55
N SER A 26 -17.39 -3.52 -6.99
CA SER A 26 -17.18 -3.93 -8.39
C SER A 26 -15.99 -3.31 -9.11
N SER A 27 -15.07 -2.67 -8.39
CA SER A 27 -13.92 -1.96 -8.97
C SER A 27 -12.67 -2.16 -8.14
N ARG A 28 -11.50 -2.08 -8.81
CA ARG A 28 -10.19 -2.17 -8.16
C ARG A 28 -10.09 -1.16 -7.01
N CYS A 29 -9.70 -1.67 -5.84
CA CYS A 29 -9.42 -0.88 -4.66
C CYS A 29 -7.91 -0.64 -4.56
N SER A 30 -7.43 0.43 -5.19
CA SER A 30 -6.03 0.86 -5.05
C SER A 30 -5.73 1.34 -3.63
N THR A 31 -4.44 1.43 -3.27
CA THR A 31 -3.99 1.99 -1.98
C THR A 31 -4.49 3.43 -1.78
N ALA A 32 -4.48 4.26 -2.82
CA ALA A 32 -5.05 5.60 -2.77
C ALA A 32 -6.57 5.57 -2.46
N LYS A 33 -7.34 4.66 -3.06
CA LYS A 33 -8.78 4.51 -2.79
C LYS A 33 -9.06 3.95 -1.39
N ALA A 34 -8.22 3.02 -0.93
CA ALA A 34 -8.36 2.38 0.37
C ALA A 34 -8.03 3.34 1.53
N PHE A 35 -6.91 4.07 1.43
CA PHE A 35 -6.33 4.81 2.56
C PHE A 35 -6.32 6.32 2.38
N LEU A 36 -5.95 6.82 1.19
CA LEU A 36 -5.76 8.25 0.98
C LEU A 36 -7.09 9.00 0.81
N ARG A 37 -8.01 8.46 0.00
CA ARG A 37 -9.33 9.08 -0.25
C ARG A 37 -10.15 9.30 1.04
N PRO A 38 -10.25 8.32 1.97
CA PRO A 38 -10.97 8.55 3.22
C PRO A 38 -10.30 9.58 4.15
N ALA A 39 -8.97 9.73 4.08
CA ALA A 39 -8.22 10.63 4.95
C ALA A 39 -7.96 12.03 4.36
N LYS A 40 -8.42 12.30 3.13
CA LYS A 40 -8.06 13.50 2.35
C LYS A 40 -8.37 14.85 3.01
N SER A 41 -9.31 14.89 3.95
CA SER A 41 -9.75 16.13 4.63
C SER A 41 -8.94 16.45 5.88
N ARG A 42 -7.96 15.62 6.26
CA ARG A 42 -7.11 15.86 7.42
C ARG A 42 -6.14 17.02 7.12
N GLN A 43 -6.16 18.05 7.96
CA GLN A 43 -5.34 19.25 7.76
C GLN A 43 -3.83 18.98 7.87
N ASN A 44 -3.43 17.92 8.58
CA ASN A 44 -2.05 17.50 8.73
C ASN A 44 -1.59 16.50 7.65
N LEU A 45 -2.37 16.29 6.60
CA LEU A 45 -2.04 15.41 5.47
C LEU A 45 -1.96 16.22 4.19
N HIS A 46 -0.74 16.38 3.66
CA HIS A 46 -0.48 17.06 2.39
C HIS A 46 -0.05 16.05 1.33
N VAL A 47 -0.58 16.19 0.12
CA VAL A 47 -0.27 15.31 -1.02
C VAL A 47 0.09 16.19 -2.21
N ALA A 48 1.34 16.08 -2.67
CA ALA A 48 1.79 16.67 -3.92
C ALA A 48 1.68 15.64 -5.05
N LEU A 49 1.05 16.02 -6.16
CA LEU A 49 0.98 15.21 -7.37
C LEU A 49 2.12 15.62 -8.32
N GLU A 50 2.56 14.69 -9.17
CA GLU A 50 3.57 14.94 -10.20
C GLU A 50 4.92 15.47 -9.66
N ALA A 51 5.19 15.25 -8.36
CA ALA A 51 6.41 15.69 -7.70
C ALA A 51 7.44 14.54 -7.63
N HIS A 52 8.31 14.46 -8.64
CA HIS A 52 9.41 13.48 -8.63
C HIS A 52 10.57 14.00 -7.75
N LEU A 53 10.90 13.26 -6.70
CA LEU A 53 12.05 13.56 -5.85
C LEU A 53 13.36 13.23 -6.57
N THR A 54 14.31 14.17 -6.58
CA THR A 54 15.58 14.01 -7.32
C THR A 54 16.79 13.80 -6.42
N LYS A 55 16.77 14.28 -5.17
CA LYS A 55 17.91 14.19 -4.25
C LYS A 55 17.46 14.23 -2.80
N ILE A 56 18.08 13.43 -1.94
CA ILE A 56 17.91 13.55 -0.49
C ILE A 56 18.89 14.58 0.05
N LEU A 57 18.40 15.50 0.88
CA LEU A 57 19.22 16.49 1.56
C LEU A 57 19.71 15.92 2.90
N ILE A 58 21.03 15.75 3.02
CA ILE A 58 21.68 15.12 4.17
C ILE A 58 22.65 16.10 4.81
N ASP A 59 22.59 16.26 6.13
CA ASP A 59 23.60 16.96 6.92
C ASP A 59 24.90 16.14 6.94
N MET A 60 26.01 16.75 6.52
CA MET A 60 27.29 16.06 6.35
C MET A 60 27.96 15.66 7.67
N LEU A 61 27.68 16.38 8.77
CA LEU A 61 28.26 16.11 10.08
C LEU A 61 27.43 15.05 10.82
N SER A 62 26.12 15.28 10.93
CA SER A 62 25.23 14.38 11.67
C SER A 62 24.76 13.18 10.85
N ARG A 63 24.98 13.20 9.51
CA ARG A 63 24.47 12.21 8.53
C ARG A 63 22.96 12.04 8.56
N ARG A 64 22.23 13.04 9.04
CA ARG A 64 20.77 13.01 9.16
C ARG A 64 20.11 13.62 7.92
N ALA A 65 19.09 12.95 7.39
CA ALA A 65 18.26 13.51 6.34
C ALA A 65 17.33 14.59 6.93
N TYR A 66 17.29 15.76 6.30
CA TYR A 66 16.41 16.87 6.70
C TYR A 66 15.39 17.26 5.62
N GLY A 67 15.53 16.71 4.41
CA GLY A 67 14.62 17.00 3.30
C GLY A 67 14.87 16.13 2.07
N VAL A 68 14.08 16.38 1.03
CA VAL A 68 14.08 15.73 -0.29
C VAL A 68 13.83 16.74 -1.40
#